data_AF-A0A142XQ94-F1
#
_entry.id   AF-A0A142XQ94-F1
#
_cell.length_a   1.000
_cell.length_b   1.000
_cell.length_c   1.000
_cell.angle_alpha   90.00
_cell.angle_beta   90.00
_cell.angle_gamma   90.00
#
_symmetry.space_group_name_H-M   'P 1'
#
loop_
_entity.id
_entity.type
_entity.pdbx_description
1 polymer ?
#
loop_
_entity_poly.entity_id
_entity_poly.type
_entity_poly.pdbx_seq_one_letter_code
_entity_poly.pdbx_strand_id
1 'polypeptide(L)'
;MTTTILAVIALSGSLVPAAKPEFQAQTDYSQALRQAAAEGKPMAVLIGNGNAFAKVMGDAALPEATAKLLRDKFVCVTVDVNTVAGKELAGQFQLTDGLVISSAGGTHQALRQSGSISTSDLTKHTATFANATGTPAMTVTVGAPYTVYPTGYSPVYRGTVIQGGCSGGSCGTVIQGCSGGSCGTIIQGGYSFPSIGSCPNGRCPTPR
;
A
#
# COMPACT_ATOMS: atom_id res chain seq x y z
N MET A 1 58.12 39.45 6.21
CA MET A 1 57.13 40.10 7.09
C MET A 1 55.93 40.45 6.24
N THR A 2 54.84 39.69 6.36
CA THR A 2 53.55 39.99 5.72
C THR A 2 52.47 39.47 6.66
N THR A 3 51.62 40.41 7.06
CA THR A 3 50.64 40.38 8.15
C THR A 3 49.33 39.77 7.67
N THR A 4 48.87 38.70 8.32
CA THR A 4 47.57 38.06 8.04
C THR A 4 46.54 38.51 9.07
N ILE A 5 45.51 39.20 8.61
CA ILE A 5 44.46 39.83 9.40
C ILE A 5 43.42 38.78 9.82
N LEU A 6 43.20 38.66 11.14
CA LEU A 6 42.12 37.89 11.75
C LEU A 6 40.81 38.68 11.65
N ALA A 7 39.88 38.25 10.79
CA ALA A 7 38.52 38.78 10.75
C ALA A 7 37.64 38.02 11.77
N VAL A 8 37.30 38.69 12.87
CA VAL A 8 36.33 38.22 13.87
C VAL A 8 34.93 38.54 13.35
N ILE A 9 34.19 37.52 12.91
CA ILE A 9 32.76 37.64 12.60
C ILE A 9 32.00 37.53 13.91
N ALA A 10 31.51 38.67 14.41
CA ALA A 10 30.56 38.71 15.51
C ALA A 10 29.21 38.16 15.02
N LEU A 11 28.93 36.90 15.37
CA LEU A 11 27.65 36.24 15.12
C LEU A 11 26.62 36.80 16.10
N SER A 12 26.00 37.93 15.75
CA SER A 12 24.86 38.49 16.46
C SER A 12 23.73 37.45 16.50
N GLY A 13 23.57 36.82 17.65
CA GLY A 13 22.53 35.81 17.91
C GLY A 13 21.15 36.45 17.90
N SER A 14 20.50 36.42 16.75
CA SER A 14 19.05 36.58 16.64
C SER A 14 18.41 35.41 17.39
N LEU A 15 17.94 35.65 18.61
CA LEU A 15 16.99 34.78 19.30
C LEU A 15 15.66 34.88 18.55
N VAL A 16 15.59 34.26 17.37
CA VAL A 16 14.31 33.87 16.78
C VAL A 16 13.71 32.91 17.80
N PRO A 17 12.52 33.18 18.37
CA PRO A 17 11.84 32.18 19.19
C PRO A 17 11.80 30.94 18.33
N ALA A 18 12.45 29.88 18.79
CA ALA A 18 12.49 28.60 18.09
C ALA A 18 11.05 28.16 17.94
N ALA A 19 10.43 28.51 16.81
CA ALA A 19 9.12 28.05 16.43
C ALA A 19 9.24 26.54 16.54
N LYS A 20 8.52 25.95 17.50
CA LYS A 20 8.52 24.50 17.69
C LYS A 20 8.35 23.93 16.29
N PRO A 21 9.33 23.18 15.75
CA PRO A 21 9.29 22.78 14.35
C PRO A 21 7.94 22.12 14.13
N GLU A 22 7.09 22.79 13.36
CA GLU A 22 5.74 22.32 13.14
C GLU A 22 5.88 20.96 12.47
N PHE A 23 5.01 20.02 12.81
CA PHE A 23 5.07 18.69 12.24
C PHE A 23 4.79 18.80 10.73
N GLN A 24 5.86 18.87 9.91
CA GLN A 24 5.76 18.96 8.46
C GLN A 24 5.69 17.54 7.89
N ALA A 25 4.46 17.08 7.66
CA ALA A 25 4.25 15.89 6.85
C ALA A 25 4.50 16.22 5.38
N GLN A 26 5.29 15.39 4.72
CA GLN A 26 5.50 15.47 3.27
C GLN A 26 4.21 15.05 2.55
N THR A 27 3.87 15.74 1.46
CA THR A 27 2.75 15.35 0.59
C THR A 27 3.22 14.51 -0.61
N ASP A 28 4.49 14.63 -0.98
CA ASP A 28 5.11 13.87 -2.07
C ASP A 28 5.77 12.59 -1.54
N TYR A 29 5.12 11.45 -1.80
CA TYR A 29 5.61 10.14 -1.41
C TYR A 29 7.01 9.83 -1.97
N SER A 30 7.31 10.27 -3.19
CA SER A 30 8.59 9.97 -3.87
C SER A 30 9.77 10.74 -3.26
N GLN A 31 9.52 11.95 -2.76
CA GLN A 31 10.52 12.76 -2.07
C GLN A 31 10.75 12.22 -0.66
N ALA A 32 9.67 11.89 0.03
CA ALA A 32 9.75 11.28 1.35
C ALA A 32 10.48 9.94 1.33
N LEU A 33 10.29 9.12 0.29
CA LEU A 33 11.02 7.86 0.11
C LEU A 33 12.52 8.09 -0.06
N ARG A 34 12.91 9.07 -0.88
CA ARG A 34 14.32 9.45 -1.07
C ARG A 34 14.94 9.97 0.22
N GLN A 35 14.20 10.78 0.97
CA GLN A 35 14.64 11.32 2.25
C GLN A 35 14.78 10.21 3.30
N ALA A 36 13.80 9.32 3.40
CA ALA A 36 13.84 8.18 4.31
C ALA A 36 15.04 7.27 4.03
N ALA A 37 15.32 7.00 2.75
CA ALA A 37 16.47 6.20 2.34
C ALA A 37 17.79 6.91 2.64
N ALA A 38 17.88 8.22 2.40
CA ALA A 38 19.07 9.02 2.67
C ALA A 38 19.36 9.15 4.17
N GLU A 39 18.33 9.30 5.01
CA GLU A 39 18.45 9.43 6.46
C GLU A 39 18.46 8.09 7.20
N GLY A 40 18.14 6.98 6.52
CA GLY A 40 18.00 5.65 7.14
C GLY A 40 16.83 5.58 8.12
N LYS A 41 15.80 6.41 7.96
CA LYS A 41 14.66 6.50 8.87
C LYS A 41 13.43 5.77 8.32
N PRO A 42 12.68 5.01 9.15
CA PRO A 42 11.41 4.44 8.73
C PRO A 42 10.41 5.52 8.31
N MET A 43 9.48 5.14 7.44
CA MET A 43 8.42 6.04 6.97
C MET A 43 7.09 5.70 7.63
N ALA A 44 6.38 6.74 8.07
CA ALA A 44 5.00 6.65 8.52
C ALA A 44 4.10 7.30 7.46
N VAL A 45 3.33 6.48 6.75
CA VAL A 45 2.40 6.90 5.70
C VAL A 45 0.99 6.92 6.29
N LEU A 46 0.41 8.11 6.39
CA LEU A 46 -0.98 8.31 6.79
C LEU A 46 -1.83 8.48 5.54
N ILE A 47 -2.81 7.60 5.38
CA ILE A 47 -3.72 7.59 4.24
C ILE A 47 -5.09 8.03 4.73
N GLY A 48 -5.72 8.97 4.03
CA GLY A 48 -7.07 9.40 4.37
C GLY A 48 -7.60 10.45 3.41
N ASN A 49 -8.82 10.92 3.67
CA ASN A 49 -9.46 11.98 2.89
C ASN A 49 -9.17 13.35 3.49
N GLY A 50 -8.61 14.27 2.69
CA GLY A 50 -8.32 15.64 3.10
C GLY A 50 -7.21 15.68 4.15
N ASN A 51 -7.53 16.11 5.38
CA ASN A 51 -6.59 16.04 6.50
C ASN A 51 -6.49 14.59 7.01
N ALA A 52 -5.74 13.76 6.27
CA ALA A 52 -5.52 12.35 6.59
C ALA A 52 -5.05 12.16 8.04
N PHE A 53 -4.22 13.08 8.55
CA PHE A 53 -3.72 13.03 9.91
C PHE A 53 -4.86 13.19 10.94
N ALA A 54 -5.68 14.24 10.83
CA ALA A 54 -6.80 14.47 11.74
C ALA A 54 -7.81 13.32 11.71
N LYS A 55 -8.06 12.74 10.52
CA LYS A 55 -8.97 11.60 10.35
C LYS A 55 -8.46 10.32 10.99
N VAL A 56 -7.19 9.98 10.75
CA VAL A 56 -6.58 8.79 11.35
C VAL A 56 -6.53 8.93 12.87
N MET A 57 -6.30 10.14 13.39
CA MET A 57 -6.27 10.42 14.83
C MET A 57 -7.66 10.60 15.48
N GLY A 58 -8.75 10.63 14.70
CA GLY A 58 -10.11 10.82 15.22
C GLY A 58 -10.28 12.14 15.99
N ASP A 59 -9.75 13.25 15.45
CA ASP A 59 -9.74 14.59 16.07
C ASP A 59 -9.01 14.69 17.43
N ALA A 60 -8.35 13.63 17.89
CA ALA A 60 -7.54 13.67 19.08
C ALA A 60 -6.22 14.42 18.83
N ALA A 61 -5.85 15.31 19.75
CA ALA A 61 -4.56 15.97 19.71
C ALA A 61 -3.42 14.94 19.83
N LEU A 62 -2.41 15.07 18.96
CA LEU A 62 -1.23 14.21 19.02
C LEU A 62 -0.46 14.49 20.33
N PRO A 63 -0.19 13.47 21.16
CA PRO A 63 0.65 13.66 22.34
C PRO A 63 2.02 14.23 21.96
N GLU A 64 2.53 15.20 22.71
CA GLU A 64 3.81 15.86 22.38
C GLU A 64 4.98 14.85 22.30
N ALA A 65 4.96 13.83 23.15
CA ALA A 65 5.95 12.75 23.12
C ALA A 65 5.94 12.00 21.77
N THR A 66 4.76 11.69 21.24
CA THR A 66 4.57 10.99 19.96
C THR A 66 4.92 11.90 18.78
N ALA A 67 4.57 13.19 18.88
CA ALA A 67 4.95 14.22 17.90
C ALA A 67 6.47 14.33 17.76
N LYS A 68 7.17 14.38 18.90
CA LYS A 68 8.62 14.43 18.94
C LYS A 68 9.23 13.16 18.34
N LEU A 69 8.71 12.00 18.71
CA LEU A 69 9.21 10.72 18.23
C LEU A 69 9.02 10.57 16.72
N LEU A 70 7.85 10.94 16.17
CA LEU A 70 7.61 10.96 14.74
C LEU A 70 8.54 11.91 14.00
N ARG A 71 8.79 13.11 14.55
CA ARG A 71 9.70 14.10 13.93
C ARG A 71 11.16 13.65 13.95
N ASP A 72 11.60 13.06 15.05
CA ASP A 72 13.01 12.72 15.25
C ASP A 72 13.39 11.41 14.54
N LYS A 73 12.46 10.45 14.49
CA LYS A 73 12.74 9.05 14.07
C LYS A 73 12.04 8.62 12.79
N PHE A 74 11.02 9.33 12.33
CA PHE A 74 10.25 8.92 11.15
C PHE A 74 10.22 10.01 10.10
N VAL A 75 10.08 9.60 8.85
CA VAL A 75 9.64 10.50 7.77
C VAL A 75 8.14 10.33 7.60
N CYS A 76 7.38 11.38 7.91
CA CYS A 76 5.92 11.33 7.88
C CYS A 76 5.41 11.80 6.53
N VAL A 77 4.49 11.02 5.95
CA VAL A 77 3.85 11.30 4.68
C VAL A 77 2.35 11.27 4.86
N THR A 78 1.67 12.28 4.34
CA THR A 78 0.22 12.32 4.26
C THR A 78 -0.21 12.12 2.83
N VAL A 79 -1.06 11.13 2.59
CA VAL A 79 -1.61 10.79 1.28
C VAL A 79 -3.11 11.07 1.29
N ASP A 80 -3.52 12.01 0.43
CA ASP A 80 -4.94 12.33 0.24
C ASP A 80 -5.54 11.45 -0.86
N VAL A 81 -6.47 10.58 -0.48
CA VAL A 81 -7.17 9.66 -1.40
C VAL A 81 -8.20 10.34 -2.30
N ASN A 82 -8.37 11.67 -2.21
CA ASN A 82 -9.10 12.44 -3.23
C ASN A 82 -8.26 12.69 -4.48
N THR A 83 -6.93 12.63 -4.37
CA THR A 83 -6.01 12.79 -5.50
C THR A 83 -5.86 11.47 -6.26
N VAL A 84 -5.60 11.54 -7.58
CA VAL A 84 -5.39 10.33 -8.40
C VAL A 84 -4.22 9.49 -7.87
N ALA A 85 -3.08 10.14 -7.62
CA ALA A 85 -1.89 9.50 -7.06
C ALA A 85 -2.17 8.89 -5.66
N GLY A 86 -2.96 9.57 -4.83
CA GLY A 86 -3.32 9.06 -3.52
C GLY A 86 -4.23 7.83 -3.56
N LYS A 87 -5.14 7.75 -4.54
CA LYS A 87 -5.97 6.54 -4.77
C LYS A 87 -5.14 5.35 -5.23
N GLU A 88 -4.18 5.59 -6.10
CA GLU A 88 -3.26 4.53 -6.56
C GLU A 88 -2.41 4.00 -5.41
N LEU A 89 -1.83 4.89 -4.61
CA LEU A 89 -1.07 4.50 -3.41
C LEU A 89 -1.94 3.77 -2.39
N ALA A 90 -3.14 4.30 -2.10
CA ALA A 90 -4.13 3.65 -1.25
C ALA A 90 -4.46 2.22 -1.75
N GLY A 91 -4.63 2.05 -3.06
CA GLY A 91 -4.82 0.75 -3.69
C GLY A 91 -3.64 -0.21 -3.51
N GLN A 92 -2.41 0.28 -3.65
CA GLN A 92 -1.19 -0.51 -3.43
C GLN A 92 -1.06 -0.98 -1.97
N PHE A 93 -1.41 -0.13 -1.00
CA PHE A 93 -1.46 -0.50 0.42
C PHE A 93 -2.74 -1.25 0.81
N GLN A 94 -3.68 -1.39 -0.12
CA GLN A 94 -5.00 -1.95 0.11
C GLN A 94 -5.69 -1.25 1.29
N LEU A 95 -5.67 0.08 1.37
CA LEU A 95 -6.26 0.85 2.48
C LEU A 95 -7.04 2.03 1.94
N THR A 96 -8.26 2.26 2.45
CA THR A 96 -9.00 3.52 2.20
C THR A 96 -8.51 4.65 3.09
N ASP A 97 -8.28 4.32 4.35
CA ASP A 97 -7.85 5.21 5.41
C ASP A 97 -7.08 4.40 6.46
N GLY A 98 -6.04 5.00 7.04
CA GLY A 98 -5.25 4.36 8.08
C GLY A 98 -3.78 4.78 8.11
N LEU A 99 -2.97 3.93 8.75
CA LEU A 99 -1.55 4.13 8.97
C LEU A 99 -0.75 2.94 8.44
N VAL A 100 0.29 3.23 7.67
CA VAL A 100 1.30 2.25 7.26
C VAL A 100 2.66 2.70 7.78
N ILE A 101 3.39 1.81 8.45
CA ILE A 101 4.79 2.03 8.81
C ILE A 101 5.63 1.12 7.93
N SER A 102 6.58 1.72 7.21
CA SER A 102 7.49 1.01 6.31
C SER A 102 8.95 1.29 6.65
N SER A 103 9.82 0.41 6.20
CA SER A 103 11.28 0.57 6.32
C SER A 103 11.80 1.78 5.55
N ALA A 104 13.04 2.20 5.80
CA ALA A 104 13.66 3.38 5.20
C ALA A 104 13.69 3.39 3.64
N GLY A 105 13.57 2.24 2.98
CA GLY A 105 13.49 2.14 1.52
C GLY A 105 12.09 1.85 0.97
N GLY A 106 11.05 1.81 1.82
CA GLY A 106 9.67 1.46 1.42
C GLY A 106 9.47 0.02 0.93
N THR A 107 10.51 -0.81 0.92
CA THR A 107 10.46 -2.20 0.40
C THR A 107 9.72 -3.16 1.32
N HIS A 108 9.77 -2.92 2.64
CA HIS A 108 9.11 -3.74 3.63
C HIS A 108 8.14 -2.92 4.48
N GLN A 109 6.95 -3.48 4.72
CA GLN A 109 5.94 -2.93 5.60
C GLN A 109 6.06 -3.59 6.96
N ALA A 110 6.18 -2.80 8.02
CA ALA A 110 6.25 -3.29 9.39
C ALA A 110 4.86 -3.35 10.02
N LEU A 111 4.03 -2.36 9.71
CA LEU A 111 2.67 -2.22 10.22
C LEU A 111 1.74 -1.73 9.13
N ARG A 112 0.55 -2.32 9.06
CA ARG A 112 -0.58 -1.86 8.28
C ARG A 112 -1.81 -1.82 9.19
N GLN A 113 -2.32 -0.64 9.48
CA GLN A 113 -3.52 -0.46 10.28
C GLN A 113 -4.58 0.30 9.50
N SER A 114 -5.77 -0.29 9.39
CA SER A 114 -6.93 0.34 8.74
C SER A 114 -7.79 1.13 9.73
N GLY A 115 -8.35 2.25 9.28
CA GLY A 115 -9.26 3.08 10.06
C GLY A 115 -8.58 4.01 11.05
N SER A 116 -9.36 4.50 12.03
CA SER A 116 -8.86 5.38 13.09
C SER A 116 -7.94 4.64 14.06
N ILE A 117 -6.85 5.28 14.47
CA ILE A 117 -5.91 4.79 15.47
C ILE A 117 -6.07 5.58 16.77
N SER A 118 -6.11 4.87 17.91
CA SER A 118 -6.09 5.55 19.20
C SER A 118 -4.71 6.18 19.43
N THR A 119 -4.65 7.28 20.19
CA THR A 119 -3.38 7.93 20.54
C THR A 119 -2.43 6.98 21.29
N SER A 120 -2.96 6.10 22.14
CA SER A 120 -2.20 5.07 22.85
C SER A 120 -1.60 4.03 21.90
N ASP A 121 -2.37 3.57 20.91
CA ASP A 121 -1.88 2.58 19.95
C ASP A 121 -0.83 3.21 19.04
N LEU A 122 -1.04 4.43 18.55
CA LEU A 122 -0.05 5.14 17.75
C LEU A 122 1.27 5.30 18.52
N THR A 123 1.19 5.69 19.78
CA THR A 123 2.37 5.84 20.64
C THR A 123 3.09 4.51 20.82
N LYS A 124 2.35 3.42 21.05
CA LYS A 124 2.90 2.07 21.18
C LYS A 124 3.57 1.61 19.87
N HIS A 125 2.92 1.78 18.74
CA HIS A 125 3.43 1.39 17.43
C HIS A 125 4.68 2.20 17.06
N THR A 126 4.62 3.52 17.18
CA THR A 126 5.78 4.38 16.88
C THR A 126 6.96 4.08 17.81
N ALA A 127 6.73 3.86 19.11
CA ALA A 127 7.79 3.45 20.05
C ALA A 127 8.41 2.08 19.70
N THR A 128 7.58 1.13 19.25
CA THR A 128 8.04 -0.20 18.82
C THR A 128 8.94 -0.11 17.58
N PHE A 129 8.54 0.67 16.58
CA PHE A 129 9.26 0.76 15.31
C PHE A 129 10.36 1.82 15.28
N ALA A 130 10.38 2.77 16.22
CA ALA A 130 11.44 3.78 16.33
C ALA A 130 12.82 3.17 16.63
N ASN A 131 12.82 2.05 17.36
CA ASN A 131 14.03 1.38 17.82
C ASN A 131 14.26 0.05 17.09
N ALA A 132 13.36 -0.32 16.17
CA ALA A 132 13.52 -1.53 15.37
C ALA A 132 14.74 -1.33 14.47
N THR A 133 15.80 -2.08 14.75
CA THR A 133 16.99 -2.11 13.91
C THR A 133 16.81 -3.19 12.86
N GLY A 134 16.94 -2.81 11.58
CA GLY A 134 16.87 -3.74 10.45
C GLY A 134 15.50 -3.87 9.81
N THR A 135 15.43 -4.79 8.85
CA THR A 135 14.26 -5.01 8.00
C THR A 135 13.20 -5.82 8.73
N PRO A 136 11.94 -5.37 8.79
CA PRO A 136 10.87 -6.16 9.39
C PRO A 136 10.64 -7.46 8.59
N ALA A 137 10.64 -8.60 9.28
CA ALA A 137 10.44 -9.91 8.65
C ALA A 137 8.95 -10.20 8.32
N MET A 138 8.02 -9.56 9.03
CA MET A 138 6.59 -9.74 8.86
C MET A 138 5.85 -8.40 9.01
N THR A 139 4.78 -8.25 8.23
CA THR A 139 3.87 -7.10 8.35
C THR A 139 2.81 -7.39 9.39
N VAL A 140 2.75 -6.57 10.45
CA VAL A 140 1.65 -6.62 11.41
C VAL A 140 0.43 -5.97 10.77
N THR A 141 -0.69 -6.68 10.65
CA THR A 141 -1.94 -6.15 10.10
C THR A 141 -2.98 -5.98 11.20
N VAL A 142 -3.53 -4.78 11.34
CA VAL A 142 -4.55 -4.43 12.34
C VAL A 142 -5.78 -3.87 11.65
N GLY A 143 -6.96 -4.41 12.00
CA GLY A 143 -8.25 -4.00 11.45
C GLY A 143 -8.79 -4.94 10.37
N ALA A 144 -9.93 -4.57 9.79
CA ALA A 144 -10.63 -5.41 8.83
C ALA A 144 -9.83 -5.55 7.52
N PRO A 145 -9.85 -6.73 6.87
CA PRO A 145 -9.26 -6.87 5.55
C PRO A 145 -9.97 -5.92 4.58
N TYR A 146 -9.17 -5.20 3.78
CA TYR A 146 -9.72 -4.38 2.71
C TYR A 146 -10.22 -5.29 1.61
N THR A 147 -11.53 -5.29 1.40
CA THR A 147 -12.14 -5.93 0.24
C THR A 147 -12.02 -4.96 -0.93
N VAL A 148 -10.97 -5.14 -1.74
CA VAL A 148 -10.92 -4.53 -3.07
C VAL A 148 -12.06 -5.17 -3.86
N TYR A 149 -13.21 -4.51 -3.96
CA TYR A 149 -14.13 -4.83 -5.03
C TYR A 149 -13.48 -4.27 -6.30
N PRO A 150 -13.04 -5.09 -7.27
CA PRO A 150 -12.49 -4.58 -8.51
C PRO A 150 -13.59 -3.81 -9.25
N THR A 151 -13.66 -2.50 -9.02
CA THR A 151 -14.53 -1.56 -9.73
C THR A 151 -13.97 -1.38 -11.13
N GLY A 152 -14.24 -2.35 -11.99
CA GLY A 152 -13.73 -2.36 -13.37
C GLY A 152 -13.78 -3.71 -14.05
N TYR A 153 -13.85 -4.81 -13.29
CA TYR A 153 -14.35 -6.06 -13.86
C TYR A 153 -15.88 -5.98 -13.87
N SER A 154 -16.45 -5.37 -14.92
CA SER A 154 -17.70 -5.94 -15.43
C SER A 154 -17.30 -7.35 -15.88
N PRO A 155 -17.75 -8.44 -15.22
CA PRO A 155 -17.66 -9.71 -15.88
C PRO A 155 -18.45 -9.51 -17.17
N VAL A 156 -17.76 -9.58 -18.32
CA VAL A 156 -18.43 -9.82 -19.59
C VAL A 156 -18.93 -11.27 -19.50
N TYR A 157 -19.92 -11.50 -18.64
CA TYR A 157 -20.74 -12.68 -18.62
C TYR A 157 -21.82 -12.46 -19.68
N ARG A 158 -21.37 -12.30 -20.91
CA ARG A 158 -22.21 -12.41 -22.11
C ARG A 158 -21.84 -13.69 -22.87
N GLY A 159 -21.49 -14.74 -22.13
CA GLY A 159 -21.74 -16.09 -22.57
C GLY A 159 -23.15 -16.43 -22.12
N THR A 160 -24.15 -16.24 -22.99
CA THR A 160 -25.34 -17.08 -22.94
C THR A 160 -24.84 -18.51 -22.85
N VAL A 161 -25.05 -19.16 -21.70
CA VAL A 161 -24.91 -20.60 -21.61
C VAL A 161 -26.05 -21.13 -22.48
N ILE A 162 -25.77 -21.33 -23.77
CA ILE A 162 -26.65 -22.15 -24.59
C ILE A 162 -26.50 -23.53 -23.97
N GLN A 163 -27.46 -23.89 -23.13
CA GLN A 163 -27.67 -25.24 -22.62
C GLN A 163 -28.17 -26.09 -23.80
N GLY A 164 -27.31 -26.24 -24.80
CA GLY A 164 -27.51 -27.12 -25.95
C GLY A 164 -27.09 -28.52 -25.54
N GLY A 165 -28.07 -29.36 -25.20
CA GLY A 165 -27.84 -30.79 -25.04
C GLY A 165 -27.20 -31.35 -26.31
N CYS A 166 -26.04 -31.98 -26.16
CA CYS A 166 -25.37 -32.69 -27.24
C CYS A 166 -26.08 -34.01 -27.50
N SER A 167 -27.19 -34.00 -28.24
CA SER A 167 -27.79 -35.20 -28.83
C SER A 167 -27.50 -35.21 -30.33
N GLY A 168 -26.52 -36.01 -30.76
CA GLY A 168 -26.29 -36.29 -32.19
C GLY A 168 -25.00 -35.77 -32.81
N GLY A 169 -23.87 -35.79 -32.10
CA GLY A 169 -22.56 -35.94 -32.75
C GLY A 169 -22.04 -34.82 -33.66
N SER A 170 -22.46 -33.56 -33.50
CA SER A 170 -21.84 -32.42 -34.18
C SER A 170 -21.99 -31.13 -33.38
N CYS A 171 -20.91 -30.74 -32.69
CA CYS A 171 -20.86 -29.48 -31.92
C CYS A 171 -20.54 -28.33 -32.89
N GLY A 172 -21.57 -27.56 -33.24
CA GLY A 172 -21.44 -26.33 -34.04
C GLY A 172 -20.80 -25.19 -33.26
N THR A 173 -19.86 -24.52 -33.94
CA THR A 173 -19.17 -23.27 -33.60
C THR A 173 -18.45 -23.24 -32.25
N VAL A 174 -17.49 -24.15 -32.10
CA VAL A 174 -16.27 -23.88 -31.33
C VAL A 174 -15.30 -23.15 -32.27
N ILE A 175 -14.81 -21.97 -31.87
CA ILE A 175 -13.57 -21.43 -32.43
C ILE A 175 -12.48 -22.44 -32.05
N GLN A 176 -11.97 -23.15 -33.06
CA GLN A 176 -11.03 -24.28 -32.99
C GLN A 176 -11.61 -25.60 -32.46
N GLY A 177 -12.01 -26.45 -33.40
CA GLY A 177 -12.37 -27.85 -33.17
C GLY A 177 -11.22 -28.66 -32.57
N CYS A 178 -11.55 -29.48 -31.58
CA CYS A 178 -10.66 -30.45 -30.99
C CYS A 178 -10.68 -31.74 -31.83
N SER A 179 -9.91 -31.80 -32.92
CA SER A 179 -9.66 -33.08 -33.60
C SER A 179 -8.47 -33.78 -32.93
N GLY A 180 -8.71 -34.88 -32.21
CA GLY A 180 -7.64 -35.71 -31.63
C GLY A 180 -7.68 -35.94 -30.11
N GLY A 181 -8.80 -35.64 -29.43
CA GLY A 181 -8.97 -35.99 -28.01
C GLY A 181 -8.18 -35.12 -27.02
N SER A 182 -7.60 -34.01 -27.49
CA SER A 182 -6.92 -33.02 -26.65
C SER A 182 -7.62 -31.68 -26.81
N CYS A 183 -8.36 -31.26 -25.77
CA CYS A 183 -8.89 -29.90 -25.71
C CYS A 183 -7.75 -28.98 -25.25
N GLY A 184 -7.29 -28.09 -26.14
CA GLY A 184 -6.34 -27.06 -25.76
C GLY A 184 -6.92 -26.17 -24.67
N THR A 185 -6.14 -25.89 -23.62
CA THR A 185 -6.47 -24.88 -22.61
C THR A 185 -6.66 -23.53 -23.31
N ILE A 186 -7.90 -23.05 -23.37
CA ILE A 186 -8.15 -21.68 -23.81
C ILE A 186 -7.67 -20.76 -22.68
N ILE A 187 -6.57 -20.06 -22.90
CA ILE A 187 -6.13 -18.99 -22.02
C ILE A 187 -6.97 -17.76 -22.37
N GLN A 188 -8.09 -17.59 -21.69
CA GLN A 188 -8.81 -16.31 -21.71
C GLN A 188 -8.90 -15.79 -20.28
N GLY A 189 -8.10 -14.76 -19.98
CA GLY A 189 -8.12 -14.06 -18.69
C GLY A 189 -7.00 -14.39 -17.70
N GLY A 190 -5.93 -15.09 -18.12
CA GLY A 190 -4.71 -15.19 -17.29
C GLY A 190 -4.78 -16.14 -16.08
N TYR A 191 -5.87 -16.90 -15.92
CA TYR A 191 -5.95 -17.98 -14.94
C TYR A 191 -5.59 -19.31 -15.64
N SER A 192 -4.46 -19.90 -15.28
CA SER A 192 -4.12 -21.27 -15.68
C SER A 192 -4.97 -22.24 -14.86
N PHE A 193 -6.04 -22.75 -15.45
CA PHE A 193 -6.75 -23.89 -14.87
C PHE A 193 -5.84 -25.13 -14.95
N PRO A 194 -5.82 -25.99 -13.92
CA PRO A 194 -5.08 -27.25 -13.97
C PRO A 194 -5.55 -28.04 -15.20
N SER A 195 -4.61 -28.58 -15.98
CA SER A 195 -4.93 -29.38 -17.15
C SER A 195 -5.82 -30.54 -16.72
N ILE A 196 -7.11 -30.47 -17.05
CA ILE A 196 -8.02 -31.57 -16.82
C ILE A 196 -7.59 -32.65 -17.82
N GLY A 197 -7.02 -33.73 -17.30
CA GLY A 197 -6.53 -34.84 -18.11
C GLY A 197 -7.59 -35.31 -19.11
N SER A 198 -7.10 -35.83 -20.23
CA SER A 198 -7.87 -36.41 -21.35
C SER A 198 -9.16 -37.09 -20.88
N CYS A 199 -10.30 -36.60 -21.38
CA CYS A 199 -11.63 -37.11 -21.05
C CYS A 199 -11.91 -38.41 -21.82
N PRO A 200 -11.87 -39.60 -21.18
CA PRO A 200 -12.27 -40.82 -21.86
C PRO A 200 -13.80 -40.76 -22.00
N ASN A 201 -14.31 -40.84 -23.23
CA ASN A 201 -15.75 -40.85 -23.56
C ASN A 201 -16.48 -39.49 -23.54
N GLY A 202 -15.77 -38.36 -23.66
CA GLY A 202 -16.40 -37.05 -23.90
C GLY A 202 -17.24 -36.50 -22.75
N ARG A 203 -17.10 -37.04 -21.53
CA ARG A 203 -17.73 -36.51 -20.31
C ARG A 203 -16.67 -35.95 -19.37
N CYS A 204 -16.68 -34.64 -19.16
CA CYS A 204 -15.85 -34.01 -18.14
C CYS A 204 -16.39 -34.38 -16.75
N PRO A 205 -15.53 -34.75 -15.78
CA PRO A 205 -15.97 -34.99 -14.41
C PRO A 205 -16.52 -33.70 -13.81
N THR A 206 -17.69 -33.79 -13.16
CA THR A 206 -18.26 -32.69 -12.38
C THR A 206 -17.38 -32.41 -11.17
N PRO A 207 -16.94 -31.16 -10.93
CA PRO A 207 -16.22 -30.81 -9.72
C PRO A 207 -17.11 -31.09 -8.50
N ARG A 208 -16.56 -31.76 -7.49
CA ARG A 208 -17.16 -31.89 -6.16
C ARG A 208 -16.81 -30.67 -5.31
#